data_AF-A0A402BT82-F1
#
_entry.id   AF-A0A402BT82-F1
#
_cell.length_a   1.000
_cell.length_b   1.000
_cell.length_c   1.000
_cell.angle_alpha   90.00
_cell.angle_beta   90.00
_cell.angle_gamma   90.00
#
_symmetry.space_group_name_H-M   'P 1'
#
loop_
_entity.id
_entity.type
_entity.pdbx_description
1 polymer ?
#
loop_
_entity_poly.entity_id
_entity_poly.type
_entity_poly.pdbx_seq_one_letter_code
_entity_poly.pdbx_strand_id
1 'polypeptide(L)'
;MDGIVCAACHSYLTTELSNCPGCGNTVILGGDAKNVIDQVQPNCLIHRYDGSDLLEPAVIVKEGKSNVRVATKLKDYAKPIVVSKQKVYSFNQNILSSIQALRNERTATIRRYDQLIQTHWQSLKPYNQP
;
A
#
# COMPACT_ATOMS: atom_id res chain seq x y z
N MET A 1 -4.40 -18.12 2.42
CA MET A 1 -4.42 -17.44 1.11
C MET A 1 -5.65 -16.55 1.12
N ASP A 2 -5.43 -15.24 1.26
CA ASP A 2 -6.48 -14.29 1.66
C ASP A 2 -7.23 -13.72 0.45
N GLY A 3 -7.96 -14.61 -0.23
CA GLY A 3 -8.90 -14.26 -1.29
C GLY A 3 -8.25 -13.91 -2.64
N ILE A 4 -9.12 -13.82 -3.64
CA ILE A 4 -8.80 -13.49 -5.05
C ILE A 4 -9.82 -12.47 -5.54
N VAL A 5 -9.54 -11.80 -6.64
CA VAL A 5 -10.49 -10.85 -7.25
C VAL A 5 -10.88 -11.33 -8.63
N CYS A 6 -12.18 -11.32 -8.94
CA CYS A 6 -12.64 -11.62 -10.30
C CYS A 6 -12.15 -10.56 -11.28
N ALA A 7 -11.44 -10.95 -12.34
CA ALA A 7 -10.94 -10.00 -13.34
C ALA A 7 -12.06 -9.31 -14.14
N ALA A 8 -13.25 -9.92 -14.23
CA ALA A 8 -14.37 -9.38 -15.00
C ALA A 8 -15.15 -8.29 -14.26
N CYS A 9 -15.45 -8.49 -12.97
CA CYS A 9 -16.30 -7.58 -12.19
C CYS A 9 -15.62 -6.98 -10.96
N HIS A 10 -14.33 -7.26 -10.74
CA HIS A 10 -13.55 -6.74 -9.62
C HIS A 10 -14.12 -7.08 -8.23
N SER A 11 -14.97 -8.11 -8.12
CA SER A 11 -15.46 -8.59 -6.83
C SER A 11 -14.35 -9.40 -6.12
N TYR A 12 -14.16 -9.12 -4.84
CA TYR A 12 -13.29 -9.92 -3.97
C TYR A 12 -14.00 -11.21 -3.56
N LEU A 13 -13.30 -12.33 -3.68
CA LEU A 13 -13.79 -13.70 -3.55
C LEU A 13 -12.93 -14.49 -2.56
N THR A 14 -13.52 -15.51 -1.94
CA THR A 14 -12.76 -16.59 -1.30
C THR A 14 -12.29 -17.58 -2.36
N THR A 15 -11.24 -18.36 -2.07
CA THR A 15 -10.61 -19.29 -3.03
C THR A 15 -11.41 -20.56 -3.32
N GLU A 16 -12.55 -20.75 -2.65
CA GLU A 16 -13.34 -21.99 -2.69
C GLU A 16 -14.53 -21.94 -3.68
N LEU A 17 -14.73 -20.81 -4.37
CA LEU A 17 -15.88 -20.60 -5.24
C LEU A 17 -15.60 -21.08 -6.67
N SER A 18 -16.50 -21.90 -7.23
CA SER A 18 -16.46 -22.32 -8.63
C SER A 18 -16.93 -21.23 -9.59
N ASN A 19 -17.76 -20.30 -9.12
CA ASN A 19 -18.36 -19.22 -9.90
C ASN A 19 -18.31 -17.91 -9.12
N CYS A 20 -18.10 -16.81 -9.82
CA CYS A 20 -18.12 -15.48 -9.22
C CYS A 20 -19.57 -15.08 -8.88
N PRO A 21 -19.92 -14.81 -7.62
CA PRO A 21 -21.26 -14.39 -7.22
C PRO A 21 -21.65 -13.01 -7.80
N GLY A 22 -20.68 -12.20 -8.21
CA GLY A 22 -20.93 -10.87 -8.78
C GLY A 22 -21.35 -10.88 -10.25
N CYS A 23 -20.78 -11.79 -11.06
CA CYS A 23 -21.02 -11.81 -12.52
C CYS A 23 -21.39 -13.20 -13.09
N GLY A 24 -21.42 -14.24 -12.27
CA GLY A 24 -21.75 -15.62 -12.68
C GLY A 24 -20.63 -16.39 -13.37
N ASN A 25 -19.56 -15.72 -13.82
CA ASN A 25 -18.45 -16.35 -14.54
C ASN A 25 -17.76 -17.43 -13.71
N THR A 26 -17.40 -18.53 -14.36
CA THR A 26 -16.57 -19.59 -13.77
C THR A 26 -15.22 -19.02 -13.32
N VAL A 27 -14.77 -19.42 -12.13
CA VAL A 27 -13.49 -18.99 -11.55
C VAL A 27 -12.40 -19.96 -12.01
N ILE A 28 -11.40 -19.42 -12.72
CA ILE A 28 -10.25 -20.19 -13.23
C ILE A 28 -8.99 -19.64 -12.56
N LEU A 29 -8.40 -20.45 -11.68
CA LEU A 29 -7.28 -20.04 -10.81
C LEU A 29 -5.89 -20.14 -11.47
N GLY A 30 -5.75 -20.86 -12.59
CA GLY A 30 -4.46 -21.11 -13.22
C GLY A 30 -4.56 -21.48 -14.70
N GLY A 31 -3.40 -21.57 -15.35
CA GLY A 31 -3.27 -21.77 -16.79
C GLY A 31 -3.53 -20.49 -17.59
N ASP A 32 -3.48 -20.61 -18.92
CA ASP A 32 -3.63 -19.48 -19.85
C ASP A 32 -5.03 -18.83 -19.78
N ALA A 33 -6.03 -19.58 -19.31
CA ALA A 33 -7.39 -19.12 -19.12
C ALA A 33 -7.66 -18.52 -17.72
N LYS A 34 -6.62 -18.29 -16.91
CA LYS A 34 -6.75 -17.68 -15.58
C LYS A 34 -7.49 -16.34 -15.67
N ASN A 35 -8.57 -16.20 -14.90
CA ASN A 35 -9.45 -15.03 -14.94
C ASN A 35 -9.62 -14.36 -13.57
N VAL A 36 -8.63 -14.53 -12.70
CA VAL A 36 -8.59 -13.97 -11.36
C VAL A 36 -7.32 -13.15 -11.13
N ILE A 37 -7.44 -12.13 -10.30
CA ILE A 37 -6.34 -11.32 -9.79
C ILE A 37 -6.04 -11.85 -8.38
N ASP A 38 -4.95 -12.58 -8.25
CA ASP A 38 -4.43 -13.17 -7.01
C ASP A 38 -3.21 -12.42 -6.46
N GLN A 39 -2.74 -11.40 -7.20
CA GLN A 39 -1.69 -10.49 -6.80
C GLN A 39 -2.04 -9.07 -7.25
N VAL A 40 -1.77 -8.09 -6.39
CA VAL A 40 -1.90 -6.69 -6.78
C VAL A 40 -0.76 -6.36 -7.73
N GLN A 41 -1.10 -5.86 -8.92
CA GLN A 41 -0.15 -5.35 -9.91
C GLN A 41 -0.32 -3.84 -10.04
N PRO A 42 0.44 -3.04 -9.27
CA PRO A 42 0.25 -1.60 -9.21
C PRO A 42 0.41 -0.93 -10.56
N ASN A 43 -0.49 0.00 -10.87
CA ASN A 43 -0.42 0.85 -12.06
C ASN A 43 -0.36 2.35 -11.74
N CYS A 44 -0.49 2.70 -10.46
CA CYS A 44 -0.29 4.06 -9.99
C CYS A 44 0.39 4.12 -8.62
N LEU A 45 0.83 5.32 -8.26
CA LEU A 45 1.27 5.68 -6.91
C LEU A 45 0.27 6.68 -6.32
N ILE A 46 -0.05 6.56 -5.04
CA ILE A 46 -0.97 7.46 -4.34
C ILE A 46 -0.31 8.13 -3.14
N HIS A 47 -0.64 9.41 -2.93
CA HIS A 47 -0.25 10.17 -1.75
C HIS A 47 -1.49 10.60 -0.98
N ARG A 48 -1.94 9.77 -0.02
CA ARG A 48 -3.25 9.99 0.63
C ARG A 48 -3.18 10.79 1.94
N TYR A 49 -2.01 10.91 2.56
CA TYR A 49 -1.85 11.53 3.87
C TYR A 49 -1.09 12.86 3.75
N ASP A 50 -1.80 13.97 3.98
CA ASP A 50 -1.19 15.29 4.01
C ASP A 50 -0.14 15.37 5.14
N GLY A 51 1.02 15.95 4.83
CA GLY A 51 2.17 16.00 5.75
C GLY A 51 2.95 14.69 5.89
N SER A 52 2.53 13.60 5.24
CA SER A 52 3.29 12.35 5.17
C SER A 52 4.17 12.29 3.93
N ASP A 53 5.30 11.60 4.02
CA ASP A 53 6.13 11.19 2.87
C ASP A 53 5.77 9.77 2.38
N LEU A 54 4.56 9.29 2.69
CA LEU A 54 4.08 7.99 2.29
C LEU A 54 3.47 7.99 0.89
N LEU A 55 4.20 7.34 -0.01
CA LEU A 55 3.78 6.99 -1.35
C LEU A 55 3.44 5.51 -1.40
N GLU A 56 2.22 5.19 -1.79
CA GLU A 56 1.73 3.80 -1.81
C GLU A 56 1.48 3.32 -3.24
N PRO A 57 1.94 2.12 -3.61
CA PRO A 57 1.55 1.49 -4.86
C PRO A 57 0.07 1.08 -4.81
N ALA A 58 -0.66 1.34 -5.89
CA ALA A 58 -2.07 1.02 -5.98
C ALA A 58 -2.49 0.64 -7.42
N VAL A 59 -3.69 0.08 -7.52
CA VAL A 59 -4.38 -0.20 -8.79
C VAL A 59 -5.60 0.70 -8.91
N ILE A 60 -5.73 1.41 -10.03
CA ILE A 60 -6.94 2.13 -10.37
C ILE A 60 -8.07 1.12 -10.67
N VAL A 61 -9.12 1.15 -9.84
CA VAL A 61 -10.32 0.31 -10.00
C VAL A 61 -11.39 1.03 -10.80
N LYS A 62 -11.57 2.34 -10.56
CA LYS A 62 -12.54 3.18 -11.26
C LYS A 62 -12.14 4.64 -11.23
N GLU A 63 -12.27 5.32 -12.36
CA GLU A 63 -12.09 6.77 -12.43
C GLU A 63 -13.42 7.52 -12.29
N GLY A 64 -13.38 8.61 -11.52
CA GLY A 64 -14.43 9.63 -11.49
C GLY A 64 -13.93 10.96 -12.08
N LYS A 65 -14.75 12.01 -11.95
CA LYS A 65 -14.44 13.35 -12.48
C LYS A 65 -13.25 14.00 -11.75
N SER A 66 -13.30 14.06 -10.42
CA SER A 66 -12.27 14.68 -9.57
C SER A 66 -11.45 13.69 -8.75
N ASN A 67 -11.95 12.45 -8.60
CA ASN A 67 -11.37 11.43 -7.74
C ASN A 67 -11.20 10.10 -8.48
N VAL A 68 -10.37 9.24 -7.94
CA VAL A 68 -10.16 7.86 -8.39
C VAL A 68 -10.42 6.90 -7.24
N ARG A 69 -11.00 5.76 -7.55
CA ARG A 69 -11.13 4.61 -6.65
C ARG A 69 -9.96 3.67 -6.90
N VAL A 70 -9.17 3.39 -5.88
CA VAL A 70 -7.95 2.60 -5.97
C VAL A 70 -7.96 1.45 -4.95
N ALA A 71 -7.22 0.39 -5.24
CA ALA A 71 -6.95 -0.71 -4.32
C ALA A 71 -5.44 -0.81 -4.06
N THR A 72 -5.01 -0.83 -2.79
CA THR A 72 -3.60 -1.09 -2.42
C THR A 72 -3.38 -2.56 -2.03
N LYS A 73 -4.47 -3.28 -1.74
CA LYS A 73 -4.51 -4.72 -1.43
C LYS A 73 -5.69 -5.38 -2.16
N LEU A 74 -5.66 -6.70 -2.34
CA LEU A 74 -6.77 -7.45 -2.98
C LEU A 74 -8.12 -7.20 -2.31
N LYS A 75 -8.16 -7.18 -0.98
CA LYS A 75 -9.38 -6.90 -0.20
C LYS A 75 -9.97 -5.51 -0.46
N ASP A 76 -9.16 -4.54 -0.87
CA ASP A 76 -9.63 -3.18 -1.12
C ASP A 76 -10.47 -3.10 -2.41
N TYR A 77 -10.44 -4.12 -3.29
CA TYR A 77 -11.35 -4.17 -4.44
C TYR A 77 -12.83 -4.20 -4.02
N ALA A 78 -13.14 -4.81 -2.86
CA ALA A 78 -14.50 -4.80 -2.31
C ALA A 78 -14.93 -3.40 -1.81
N LYS A 79 -13.98 -2.64 -1.24
CA LYS A 79 -14.20 -1.28 -0.75
C LYS A 79 -13.03 -0.38 -1.14
N PRO A 80 -12.98 0.11 -2.39
CA PRO A 80 -11.84 0.87 -2.89
C PRO A 80 -11.66 2.18 -2.14
N ILE A 81 -10.40 2.56 -1.97
CA ILE A 81 -10.00 3.83 -1.37
C ILE A 81 -10.28 4.94 -2.38
N VAL A 82 -10.91 6.03 -1.93
CA VAL A 82 -11.16 7.21 -2.76
C VAL A 82 -10.04 8.22 -2.57
N VAL A 83 -9.38 8.61 -3.66
CA VAL A 83 -8.25 9.55 -3.66
C VAL A 83 -8.50 10.66 -4.69
N SER A 84 -8.12 11.89 -4.39
CA SER A 84 -8.14 12.99 -5.37
C SER A 84 -7.21 12.70 -6.54
N LYS A 85 -7.64 13.00 -7.78
CA LYS A 85 -6.80 12.82 -8.99
C LYS A 85 -5.46 13.55 -8.89
N GLN A 86 -5.40 14.68 -8.19
CA GLN A 86 -4.17 15.46 -7.98
C GLN A 86 -3.14 14.76 -7.08
N LYS A 87 -3.58 13.70 -6.36
CA LYS A 87 -2.76 12.89 -5.44
C LYS A 87 -2.48 11.49 -6.00
N VAL A 88 -2.74 11.28 -7.29
CA VAL A 88 -2.47 10.03 -8.01
C VAL A 88 -1.41 10.30 -9.08
N TYR A 89 -0.36 9.50 -9.08
CA TYR A 89 0.78 9.63 -9.97
C TYR A 89 0.98 8.34 -10.77
N SER A 90 1.67 8.44 -11.92
CA SER A 90 2.05 7.26 -12.70
C SER A 90 2.93 6.32 -11.86
N PHE A 91 2.77 5.02 -12.08
CA PHE A 91 3.63 4.06 -11.40
C PHE A 91 5.08 4.18 -11.85
N ASN A 92 5.98 4.33 -10.88
CA ASN A 92 7.41 4.36 -11.10
C ASN A 92 8.12 3.64 -9.94
N GLN A 93 8.59 2.42 -10.22
CA GLN A 93 9.24 1.58 -9.22
C GLN A 93 10.53 2.21 -8.69
N ASN A 94 11.31 2.90 -9.54
CA ASN A 94 12.57 3.52 -9.13
C ASN A 94 12.33 4.66 -8.13
N ILE A 95 11.33 5.50 -8.38
CA ILE A 95 10.96 6.59 -7.46
C ILE A 95 10.46 6.01 -6.13
N LEU A 96 9.57 5.01 -6.19
CA LEU A 96 9.03 4.36 -4.99
C LEU A 96 10.15 3.78 -4.12
N SER A 97 11.07 3.03 -4.72
CA SER A 97 12.21 2.43 -4.02
C SER A 97 13.15 3.48 -3.42
N SER A 98 13.45 4.55 -4.16
CA SER A 98 14.29 5.64 -3.66
C SER A 98 13.68 6.34 -2.45
N ILE A 99 12.38 6.65 -2.48
CA ILE A 99 11.67 7.26 -1.35
C ILE A 99 11.67 6.31 -0.13
N GLN A 100 11.43 5.02 -0.36
CA GLN A 100 11.47 4.02 0.72
C GLN A 100 12.86 3.90 1.35
N ALA A 101 13.92 3.92 0.53
CA ALA A 101 15.30 3.88 1.01
C ALA A 101 15.62 5.09 1.90
N LEU A 102 15.30 6.31 1.44
CA LEU A 102 15.50 7.54 2.21
C LEU A 102 14.73 7.54 3.54
N ARG A 103 13.52 6.97 3.55
CA ARG A 103 12.74 6.83 4.79
C ARG A 103 13.38 5.88 5.78
N ASN A 104 13.87 4.74 5.30
CA ASN A 104 14.56 3.76 6.13
C ASN A 104 15.85 4.37 6.71
N GLU A 105 16.60 5.10 5.89
CA GLU A 105 17.80 5.82 6.32
C GLU A 105 17.49 6.88 7.38
N ARG A 106 16.44 7.69 7.17
CA ARG A 106 15.99 8.67 8.16
C ARG A 106 15.62 7.99 9.48
N THR A 107 14.84 6.92 9.45
CA THR A 107 14.46 6.18 10.66
C THR A 107 15.68 5.59 11.38
N ALA A 108 16.63 5.02 10.64
CA ALA A 108 17.86 4.49 11.22
C ALA A 108 18.72 5.59 11.86
N THR A 109 18.83 6.74 11.19
CA THR A 109 19.60 7.90 11.65
C THR A 109 18.99 8.49 12.92
N ILE A 110 17.67 8.71 12.95
CA ILE A 110 16.96 9.21 14.14
C ILE A 110 17.19 8.26 15.32
N ARG A 111 16.98 6.95 15.13
CA ARG A 111 17.22 5.96 16.19
C ARG A 111 18.65 5.99 16.71
N ARG A 112 19.63 6.17 15.83
CA ARG A 112 21.04 6.30 16.22
C ARG A 112 21.25 7.56 17.07
N TYR A 113 20.68 8.70 16.70
CA TYR A 113 20.78 9.91 17.50
C TYR A 113 20.11 9.75 18.86
N ASP A 114 18.92 9.14 18.91
CA ASP A 114 18.21 8.87 20.17
C ASP A 114 19.07 8.01 21.12
N GLN A 115 19.75 6.99 20.59
CA GLN A 115 20.67 6.15 21.38
C GLN A 115 21.87 6.92 21.92
N LEU A 116 22.48 7.79 21.10
CA LEU A 116 23.62 8.62 21.51
C LEU A 116 23.20 9.61 22.60
N ILE A 117 22.08 10.29 22.41
CA ILE A 117 21.50 11.22 23.40
C ILE A 117 21.25 10.48 24.71
N GLN A 118 20.61 9.31 24.65
CA GLN A 118 20.33 8.49 25.84
C GLN A 118 21.61 8.07 26.58
N THR A 119 22.67 7.74 25.84
CA THR A 119 23.98 7.41 26.43
C THR A 119 24.55 8.61 27.19
N HIS A 120 24.46 9.82 26.63
CA HIS A 120 24.89 11.04 27.33
C HIS A 120 24.05 11.33 28.57
N TRP A 121 22.72 11.17 28.50
CA TRP A 121 21.85 11.33 29.67
C TRP A 121 22.23 10.42 30.83
N GLN A 122 22.56 9.16 30.54
CA GLN A 122 22.97 8.19 31.56
C GLN A 122 24.32 8.53 32.22
N SER A 123 25.15 9.36 31.58
CA SER A 123 26.44 9.80 32.14
C SER A 123 26.33 10.96 33.12
N LEU A 124 25.17 11.63 33.19
CA LEU A 124 24.95 12.75 34.10
C LEU A 124 24.87 12.26 35.56
N LYS A 125 25.59 12.94 36.45
CA LYS A 125 25.51 12.69 37.89
C LYS A 125 24.50 13.67 38.52
N PRO A 126 23.72 13.22 39.52
CA PRO A 126 22.89 14.13 40.32
C PRO A 126 23.76 15.25 40.90
N TYR A 127 23.22 16.47 40.86
CA TYR A 127 23.85 17.60 41.51
C TYR A 127 23.65 17.48 43.03
N ASN A 128 24.74 17.28 43.76
CA ASN A 128 24.74 17.37 45.23
C ASN A 128 25.42 18.68 45.61
N GLN A 129 24.67 19.60 46.24
CA GLN A 129 25.27 20.77 46.89
C GLN A 129 25.98 20.36 48.18
N PRO A 130 27.12 21.00 48.51
CA PRO A 130 27.76 20.84 49.81
C PRO A 130 26.91 21.39 50.95
#